data_AF-A0A1G8KQL1-F1
#
_entry.id   AF-A0A1G8KQL1-F1
#
_cell.length_a   1.000
_cell.length_b   1.000
_cell.length_c   1.000
_cell.angle_alpha   90.00
_cell.angle_beta   90.00
_cell.angle_gamma   90.00
#
_symmetry.space_group_name_H-M   'P 1'
#
loop_
_entity.id
_entity.type
_entity.pdbx_description
1 polymer ?
#
loop_
_entity_poly.entity_id
_entity_poly.type
_entity_poly.pdbx_seq_one_letter_code
_entity_poly.pdbx_strand_id
1 'polypeptide(L)'
;MHFVLDDADMVGRRAEELVALTTEQGFAFFLAMGTAYRGWTLAEAGDAEAGVDLLRRGIEGFQASGAAWTLPFYLAQLAAAEAKAARFETGLGQLSDALALTEKLGVRWFEAELHRRRGELMLAARPGAEAEAETEFRHAIAIARQQEAKLWELRSAVSLARLWHGQDKVDEARGLLAPVYGWFNEGFDIRDLKESKALLEYLGVDSF
;
A
#
# COMPACT_ATOMS: atom_id res chain seq x y z
N MET A 1 12.12 -0.34 6.68
CA MET A 1 11.29 0.88 6.75
C MET A 1 11.10 1.52 5.38
N HIS A 2 12.15 1.71 4.55
CA HIS A 2 12.05 2.28 3.19
C HIS A 2 10.94 1.72 2.31
N PHE A 3 10.74 0.40 2.32
CA PHE A 3 9.70 -0.26 1.53
C PHE A 3 8.27 0.10 1.95
N VAL A 4 8.04 0.37 3.24
CA VAL A 4 6.74 0.83 3.76
C VAL A 4 6.50 2.30 3.43
N LEU A 5 7.58 3.08 3.28
CA LEU A 5 7.54 4.51 2.94
C LEU A 5 7.57 4.77 1.43
N ASP A 6 7.44 3.73 0.61
CA ASP A 6 7.47 3.81 -0.86
C ASP A 6 8.73 4.50 -1.44
N ASP A 7 9.89 4.29 -0.79
CA ASP A 7 11.21 4.81 -1.20
C ASP A 7 11.91 3.82 -2.17
N ALA A 8 11.57 3.93 -3.46
CA ALA A 8 12.02 3.03 -4.52
C ALA A 8 13.56 2.98 -4.69
N ASP A 9 14.23 4.12 -4.60
CA ASP A 9 15.67 4.24 -4.80
C ASP A 9 16.48 3.50 -3.72
N MET A 10 16.06 3.64 -2.46
CA MET A 10 16.75 2.95 -1.37
C MET A 10 16.44 1.45 -1.36
N VAL A 11 15.21 1.06 -1.68
CA VAL A 11 14.84 -0.35 -1.80
C VAL A 11 15.64 -1.04 -2.90
N GLY A 12 15.79 -0.43 -4.08
CA GLY A 12 16.49 -1.03 -5.22
C GLY A 12 17.94 -1.37 -4.88
N ARG A 13 18.67 -0.42 -4.32
CA ARG A 13 20.07 -0.62 -3.90
C ARG A 13 20.23 -1.76 -2.90
N ARG A 14 19.34 -1.82 -1.89
CA ARG A 14 19.37 -2.88 -0.87
C ARG A 14 18.93 -4.24 -1.41
N ALA A 15 18.03 -4.27 -2.38
CA ALA A 15 17.56 -5.50 -3.00
C ALA A 15 18.66 -6.20 -3.80
N GLU A 16 19.47 -5.44 -4.54
CA GLU A 16 20.62 -5.99 -5.30
C GLU A 16 21.66 -6.62 -4.37
N GLU A 17 22.03 -5.91 -3.29
CA GLU A 17 22.94 -6.43 -2.25
C GLU A 17 22.40 -7.73 -1.63
N LEU A 18 21.10 -7.76 -1.30
CA LEU A 18 20.45 -8.91 -0.67
C LEU A 18 20.44 -10.14 -1.59
N VAL A 19 20.12 -9.96 -2.88
CA VAL A 19 20.11 -11.06 -3.86
C VAL A 19 21.51 -11.63 -4.06
N ALA A 20 22.52 -10.77 -4.22
CA ALA A 20 23.91 -11.22 -4.43
C ALA A 20 24.41 -12.07 -3.25
N LEU A 21 24.22 -11.60 -2.01
CA LEU A 21 24.69 -12.28 -0.81
C LEU A 21 23.97 -13.62 -0.54
N THR A 22 22.70 -13.72 -0.92
CA THR A 22 21.85 -14.88 -0.56
C THR A 22 21.89 -16.00 -1.58
N THR A 23 22.17 -15.66 -2.85
CA THR A 23 22.39 -16.65 -3.93
C THR A 23 23.61 -17.52 -3.64
N GLU A 24 24.65 -16.96 -3.02
CA GLU A 24 25.88 -17.68 -2.67
C GLU A 24 25.72 -18.59 -1.44
N GLN A 25 24.75 -18.31 -0.56
CA GLN A 25 24.64 -18.97 0.77
C GLN A 25 23.38 -19.83 0.95
N GLY A 26 22.49 -19.91 -0.04
CA GLY A 26 21.34 -20.83 -0.03
C GLY A 26 20.18 -20.42 0.88
N PHE A 27 20.10 -19.14 1.28
CA PHE A 27 19.00 -18.67 2.13
C PHE A 27 17.73 -18.34 1.33
N ALA A 28 16.91 -19.37 1.08
CA ALA A 28 15.72 -19.29 0.23
C ALA A 28 14.74 -18.15 0.58
N PHE A 29 14.52 -17.88 1.87
CA PHE A 29 13.65 -16.78 2.32
C PHE A 29 14.18 -15.39 1.91
N PHE A 30 15.47 -15.13 2.11
CA PHE A 30 16.06 -13.83 1.79
C PHE A 30 16.21 -13.64 0.28
N LEU A 31 16.41 -14.73 -0.47
CA LEU A 31 16.37 -14.69 -1.93
C LEU A 31 14.95 -14.33 -2.44
N ALA A 32 13.91 -14.92 -1.86
CA ALA A 32 12.52 -14.59 -2.17
C ALA A 32 12.22 -13.10 -1.89
N MET A 33 12.70 -12.59 -0.76
CA MET A 33 12.58 -11.17 -0.39
C MET A 33 13.31 -10.24 -1.36
N GLY A 34 14.58 -10.51 -1.66
CA GLY A 34 15.32 -9.71 -2.63
C GLY A 34 14.69 -9.73 -4.02
N THR A 35 14.16 -10.88 -4.45
CA THR A 35 13.45 -11.03 -5.73
C THR A 35 12.17 -10.18 -5.75
N ALA A 36 11.35 -10.24 -4.69
CA ALA A 36 10.13 -9.45 -4.58
C ALA A 36 10.43 -7.93 -4.56
N TYR A 37 11.49 -7.51 -3.85
CA TYR A 37 11.90 -6.10 -3.84
C TYR A 37 12.33 -5.60 -5.21
N ARG A 38 13.10 -6.39 -5.97
CA ARG A 38 13.44 -6.06 -7.35
C ARG A 38 12.21 -5.96 -8.25
N GLY A 39 11.23 -6.87 -8.06
CA GLY A 39 9.98 -6.80 -8.80
C GLY A 39 9.20 -5.52 -8.52
N TRP A 40 9.09 -5.14 -7.25
CA TRP A 40 8.45 -3.89 -6.88
C TRP A 40 9.16 -2.66 -7.46
N THR A 41 10.50 -2.58 -7.40
CA THR A 41 11.21 -1.42 -7.95
C THR A 41 11.11 -1.30 -9.46
N LEU A 42 11.09 -2.42 -10.20
CA LEU A 42 10.84 -2.40 -11.65
C LEU A 42 9.43 -1.90 -11.98
N ALA A 43 8.42 -2.36 -11.23
CA ALA A 43 7.06 -1.86 -11.40
C ALA A 43 6.97 -0.35 -11.11
N GLU A 44 7.62 0.13 -10.05
CA GLU A 44 7.70 1.57 -9.75
C GLU A 44 8.42 2.37 -10.85
N ALA A 45 9.45 1.80 -11.47
CA ALA A 45 10.18 2.41 -12.59
C ALA A 45 9.43 2.38 -13.94
N GLY A 46 8.23 1.79 -13.98
CA GLY A 46 7.37 1.72 -15.16
C GLY A 46 7.46 0.41 -15.97
N ASP A 47 8.33 -0.52 -15.59
CA ASP A 47 8.38 -1.87 -16.17
C ASP A 47 7.48 -2.82 -15.36
N ALA A 48 6.16 -2.60 -15.52
CA ALA A 48 5.15 -3.32 -14.75
C ALA A 48 5.15 -4.83 -15.02
N GLU A 49 5.42 -5.27 -16.25
CA GLU A 49 5.45 -6.69 -16.61
C GLU A 49 6.60 -7.42 -15.92
N ALA A 50 7.83 -6.92 -16.05
CA ALA A 50 8.97 -7.51 -15.36
C ALA A 50 8.80 -7.45 -13.83
N GLY A 51 8.18 -6.38 -13.33
CA GLY A 51 7.87 -6.23 -11.92
C GLY A 51 6.90 -7.29 -11.39
N VAL A 52 5.80 -7.53 -12.11
CA VAL A 52 4.80 -8.57 -11.81
C VAL A 52 5.45 -9.96 -11.78
N ASP A 53 6.27 -10.28 -12.79
CA ASP A 53 6.91 -11.60 -12.89
C ASP A 53 7.87 -11.87 -11.72
N LEU A 54 8.69 -10.88 -11.33
CA LEU A 54 9.58 -11.02 -10.18
C LEU A 54 8.83 -11.07 -8.84
N LEU A 55 7.75 -10.30 -8.68
CA LEU A 55 6.91 -10.36 -7.48
C LEU A 55 6.27 -11.74 -7.31
N ARG A 56 5.74 -12.33 -8.39
CA ARG A 56 5.19 -13.71 -8.38
C ARG A 56 6.25 -14.73 -7.95
N ARG A 57 7.45 -14.66 -8.52
CA ARG A 57 8.56 -15.55 -8.15
C ARG A 57 8.97 -15.41 -6.68
N GLY A 58 8.99 -14.19 -6.15
CA GLY A 58 9.25 -13.94 -4.74
C GLY A 58 8.17 -14.58 -3.84
N ILE A 59 6.90 -14.40 -4.20
CA ILE A 59 5.74 -14.99 -3.50
C ILE A 59 5.81 -16.52 -3.48
N GLU A 60 6.10 -17.15 -4.61
CA GLU A 60 6.30 -18.60 -4.71
C GLU A 60 7.44 -19.07 -3.78
N GLY A 61 8.55 -18.31 -3.73
CA GLY A 61 9.65 -18.57 -2.81
C GLY A 61 9.25 -18.52 -1.33
N PHE A 62 8.44 -17.55 -0.93
CA PHE A 62 7.92 -17.46 0.45
C PHE A 62 6.98 -18.60 0.82
N GLN A 63 6.14 -19.03 -0.12
CA GLN A 63 5.26 -20.19 0.08
C GLN A 63 6.09 -21.47 0.28
N ALA A 64 7.11 -21.68 -0.55
CA ALA A 64 8.00 -22.83 -0.43
C ALA A 64 8.83 -22.83 0.88
N SER A 65 9.16 -21.66 1.43
CA SER A 65 9.90 -21.54 2.68
C SER A 65 9.03 -21.60 3.94
N GLY A 66 7.70 -21.72 3.81
CA GLY A 66 6.75 -21.70 4.94
C GLY A 66 6.57 -20.32 5.59
N ALA A 67 7.07 -19.24 4.98
CA ALA A 67 7.02 -17.87 5.53
C ALA A 67 5.70 -17.15 5.19
N ALA A 68 4.58 -17.85 5.40
CA ALA A 68 3.25 -17.43 4.97
C ALA A 68 2.79 -16.09 5.61
N TRP A 69 3.32 -15.73 6.78
CA TRP A 69 3.00 -14.49 7.50
C TRP A 69 3.38 -13.21 6.73
N THR A 70 4.31 -13.31 5.78
CA THR A 70 4.71 -12.17 4.93
C THR A 70 3.83 -12.00 3.69
N LEU A 71 3.05 -13.03 3.32
CA LEU A 71 2.36 -13.08 2.04
C LEU A 71 1.31 -11.97 1.84
N PRO A 72 0.48 -11.58 2.84
CA PRO A 72 -0.49 -10.51 2.63
C PRO A 72 0.16 -9.21 2.14
N PHE A 73 1.34 -8.91 2.66
CA PHE A 73 2.11 -7.75 2.27
C PHE A 73 2.57 -7.82 0.80
N TYR A 74 3.19 -8.93 0.39
CA TYR A 74 3.69 -9.07 -0.98
C TYR A 74 2.58 -9.21 -2.03
N LEU A 75 1.43 -9.80 -1.66
CA LEU A 75 0.24 -9.81 -2.52
C LEU A 75 -0.29 -8.40 -2.78
N ALA A 76 -0.22 -7.49 -1.80
CA ALA A 76 -0.59 -6.09 -2.01
C ALA A 76 0.36 -5.35 -2.95
N GLN A 77 1.65 -5.69 -2.94
CA GLN A 77 2.63 -5.14 -3.90
C GLN A 77 2.40 -5.69 -5.30
N LEU A 78 2.09 -6.99 -5.40
CA LEU A 78 1.71 -7.61 -6.68
C LEU A 78 0.46 -6.93 -7.24
N ALA A 79 -0.57 -6.69 -6.43
CA ALA A 79 -1.77 -5.99 -6.85
C ALA A 79 -1.49 -4.57 -7.36
N ALA A 80 -0.58 -3.84 -6.71
CA ALA A 80 -0.16 -2.52 -7.17
C ALA A 80 0.60 -2.59 -8.52
N ALA A 81 1.44 -3.61 -8.72
CA ALA A 81 2.13 -3.83 -9.99
C ALA A 81 1.16 -4.22 -11.12
N GLU A 82 0.17 -5.08 -10.84
CA GLU A 82 -0.91 -5.41 -11.81
C GLU A 82 -1.72 -4.17 -12.18
N ALA A 83 -2.01 -3.29 -11.22
CA ALA A 83 -2.70 -2.02 -11.48
C ALA A 83 -1.90 -1.11 -12.41
N LYS A 84 -0.57 -1.03 -12.26
CA LYS A 84 0.31 -0.30 -13.19
C LYS A 84 0.34 -0.93 -14.58
N ALA A 85 0.09 -2.24 -14.69
CA ALA A 85 -0.12 -2.95 -15.95
C ALA A 85 -1.59 -2.89 -16.46
N ALA A 86 -2.45 -2.06 -15.87
CA ALA A 86 -3.88 -1.93 -16.16
C ALA A 86 -4.71 -3.23 -15.97
N ARG A 87 -4.22 -4.18 -15.18
CA ARG A 87 -4.89 -5.45 -14.85
C ARG A 87 -5.62 -5.35 -13.51
N PHE A 88 -6.52 -4.38 -13.42
CA PHE A 88 -7.13 -3.99 -12.14
C PHE A 88 -7.92 -5.11 -11.45
N GLU A 89 -8.71 -5.90 -12.20
CA GLU A 89 -9.48 -7.01 -11.63
C GLU A 89 -8.58 -8.13 -11.08
N THR A 90 -7.43 -8.39 -11.71
CA THR A 90 -6.43 -9.32 -11.20
C THR A 90 -5.85 -8.82 -9.87
N GLY A 91 -5.52 -7.53 -9.77
CA GLY A 91 -5.07 -6.92 -8.52
C GLY A 91 -6.14 -6.95 -7.41
N LEU A 92 -7.42 -6.77 -7.75
CA LEU A 92 -8.53 -6.87 -6.78
C LEU A 92 -8.67 -8.30 -6.23
N GLY A 93 -8.46 -9.32 -7.08
CA GLY A 93 -8.37 -10.71 -6.65
C GLY A 93 -7.24 -10.93 -5.64
N GLN A 94 -6.04 -10.42 -5.95
CA GLN A 94 -4.87 -10.55 -5.07
C GLN A 94 -5.04 -9.84 -3.73
N LEU A 95 -5.69 -8.68 -3.69
CA LEU A 95 -6.03 -8.00 -2.43
C LEU A 95 -7.07 -8.77 -1.62
N SER A 96 -8.01 -9.43 -2.29
CA SER A 96 -8.98 -10.31 -1.63
C SER A 96 -8.31 -11.53 -0.99
N ASP A 97 -7.35 -12.15 -1.70
CA ASP A 97 -6.53 -13.24 -1.17
C ASP A 97 -5.67 -12.79 0.01
N ALA A 98 -5.08 -11.59 -0.06
CA ALA A 98 -4.29 -11.01 1.02
C ALA A 98 -5.11 -10.80 2.30
N LEU A 99 -6.35 -10.32 2.16
CA LEU A 99 -7.26 -10.14 3.29
C LEU A 99 -7.73 -11.48 3.88
N ALA A 100 -8.04 -12.46 3.04
CA ALA A 100 -8.37 -13.81 3.50
C ALA A 100 -7.21 -14.47 4.26
N LEU A 101 -5.97 -14.27 3.81
CA LEU A 101 -4.78 -14.74 4.51
C LEU A 101 -4.54 -13.99 5.81
N THR A 102 -4.79 -12.68 5.86
CA THR A 102 -4.68 -11.87 7.07
C THR A 102 -5.59 -12.40 8.17
N GLU A 103 -6.85 -12.70 7.84
CA GLU A 103 -7.82 -13.30 8.75
C GLU A 103 -7.34 -14.70 9.22
N LYS A 104 -6.97 -15.56 8.26
CA LYS A 104 -6.55 -16.94 8.54
C LYS A 104 -5.31 -17.03 9.43
N LEU A 105 -4.33 -16.14 9.23
CA LEU A 105 -3.04 -16.17 9.92
C LEU A 105 -3.03 -15.32 11.19
N GLY A 106 -4.01 -14.41 11.36
CA GLY A 106 -4.05 -13.44 12.47
C GLY A 106 -2.98 -12.35 12.37
N VAL A 107 -2.30 -12.21 11.23
CA VAL A 107 -1.20 -11.24 11.02
C VAL A 107 -1.77 -9.95 10.44
N ARG A 108 -2.20 -9.04 11.32
CA ARG A 108 -3.05 -7.89 10.95
C ARG A 108 -2.33 -6.56 10.72
N TRP A 109 -1.01 -6.46 10.92
CA TRP A 109 -0.28 -5.19 10.92
C TRP A 109 -0.43 -4.33 9.64
N PHE A 110 -0.78 -4.95 8.51
CA PHE A 110 -0.96 -4.30 7.21
C PHE A 110 -2.43 -4.25 6.75
N GLU A 111 -3.37 -4.72 7.59
CA GLU A 111 -4.79 -4.92 7.22
C GLU A 111 -5.46 -3.61 6.79
N ALA A 112 -5.21 -2.51 7.51
CA ALA A 112 -5.73 -1.19 7.13
C ALA A 112 -5.30 -0.79 5.70
N GLU A 113 -4.02 -1.01 5.37
CA GLU A 113 -3.47 -0.66 4.07
C GLU A 113 -4.01 -1.55 2.94
N LEU A 114 -4.33 -2.82 3.23
CA LEU A 114 -5.01 -3.71 2.27
C LEU A 114 -6.38 -3.19 1.88
N HIS A 115 -7.20 -2.78 2.86
CA HIS A 115 -8.50 -2.18 2.61
C HIS A 115 -8.40 -0.88 1.84
N ARG A 116 -7.47 0.01 2.23
CA ARG A 116 -7.22 1.27 1.51
C ARG A 116 -6.88 1.01 0.04
N ARG A 117 -5.92 0.13 -0.24
CA ARG A 117 -5.51 -0.20 -1.62
C ARG A 117 -6.64 -0.84 -2.42
N ARG A 118 -7.50 -1.64 -1.78
CA ARG A 118 -8.68 -2.24 -2.42
C ARG A 118 -9.67 -1.18 -2.87
N GLY A 119 -9.96 -0.18 -2.02
CA GLY A 119 -10.81 0.95 -2.38
C GLY A 119 -10.25 1.77 -3.55
N GLU A 120 -8.95 2.08 -3.55
CA GLU A 120 -8.32 2.80 -4.67
C GLU A 120 -8.38 2.03 -5.98
N LEU A 121 -8.13 0.72 -5.92
CA LEU A 121 -8.15 -0.13 -7.09
C LEU A 121 -9.58 -0.32 -7.64
N MET A 122 -10.60 -0.35 -6.77
CA MET A 122 -12.01 -0.34 -7.17
C MET A 122 -12.37 0.92 -7.96
N LEU A 123 -11.96 2.10 -7.47
CA LEU A 123 -12.18 3.38 -8.19
C LEU A 123 -11.52 3.40 -9.56
N ALA A 124 -10.32 2.81 -9.68
CA ALA A 124 -9.61 2.73 -10.96
C ALA A 124 -10.23 1.71 -11.94
N ALA A 125 -10.73 0.58 -11.41
CA ALA A 125 -11.24 -0.52 -12.22
C ALA A 125 -12.66 -0.28 -12.75
N ARG A 126 -13.52 0.37 -11.94
CA ARG A 126 -14.97 0.31 -12.09
C ARG A 126 -15.59 1.70 -11.95
N PRO A 127 -16.07 2.31 -13.06
CA PRO A 127 -16.92 3.49 -12.96
C PRO A 127 -18.16 3.20 -12.10
N GLY A 128 -18.48 4.07 -11.14
CA GLY A 128 -19.64 3.88 -10.25
C GLY A 128 -19.33 3.15 -8.94
N ALA A 129 -18.08 2.76 -8.68
CA ALA A 129 -17.68 2.05 -7.45
C ALA A 129 -17.41 2.98 -6.25
N GLU A 130 -17.83 4.24 -6.30
CA GLU A 130 -17.52 5.25 -5.27
C GLU A 130 -18.02 4.82 -3.89
N ALA A 131 -19.24 4.27 -3.80
CA ALA A 131 -19.81 3.83 -2.52
C ALA A 131 -19.08 2.60 -1.92
N GLU A 132 -18.64 1.67 -2.77
CA GLU A 132 -17.85 0.51 -2.36
C GLU A 132 -16.48 0.96 -1.87
N ALA A 133 -15.79 1.81 -2.62
CA ALA A 133 -14.49 2.36 -2.23
C ALA A 133 -14.58 3.19 -0.94
N GLU A 134 -15.63 3.99 -0.77
CA GLU A 134 -15.88 4.75 0.46
C GLU A 134 -16.01 3.82 1.69
N THR A 135 -16.66 2.67 1.50
CA THR A 135 -16.79 1.63 2.54
C THR A 135 -15.43 1.04 2.89
N GLU A 136 -14.61 0.73 1.90
CA GLU A 136 -13.24 0.25 2.09
C GLU A 136 -12.37 1.24 2.85
N PHE A 137 -12.41 2.53 2.49
CA PHE A 137 -11.62 3.56 3.18
C PHE A 137 -12.07 3.76 4.63
N ARG A 138 -13.38 3.78 4.89
CA ARG A 138 -13.89 3.85 6.28
C ARG A 138 -13.44 2.65 7.10
N HIS A 139 -13.46 1.46 6.51
CA HIS A 139 -13.01 0.25 7.19
C HIS A 139 -11.50 0.30 7.49
N ALA A 140 -10.70 0.73 6.52
CA ALA A 140 -9.26 0.96 6.69
C ALA A 140 -8.96 1.93 7.84
N ILE A 141 -9.69 3.06 7.92
CA ILE A 141 -9.56 4.04 9.02
C ILE A 141 -9.92 3.41 10.37
N ALA A 142 -11.00 2.63 10.44
CA ALA A 142 -11.42 1.98 11.68
C ALA A 142 -10.36 0.99 12.19
N ILE A 143 -9.81 0.17 11.28
CA ILE A 143 -8.72 -0.77 11.60
C ILE A 143 -7.46 -0.01 12.02
N ALA A 144 -7.05 1.02 11.28
CA ALA A 144 -5.87 1.80 11.61
C ALA A 144 -5.97 2.44 13.00
N ARG A 145 -7.16 2.93 13.38
CA ARG A 145 -7.43 3.44 14.73
C ARG A 145 -7.34 2.35 15.79
N GLN A 146 -7.92 1.18 15.54
CA GLN A 146 -7.82 0.03 16.46
C GLN A 146 -6.37 -0.44 16.64
N GLN A 147 -5.57 -0.35 15.59
CA GLN A 147 -4.15 -0.71 15.60
C GLN A 147 -3.24 0.41 16.13
N GLU A 148 -3.80 1.59 16.44
CA GLU A 148 -3.04 2.80 16.75
C GLU A 148 -2.02 3.19 15.66
N ALA A 149 -2.28 2.78 14.41
CA ALA A 149 -1.36 2.91 13.29
C ALA A 149 -1.61 4.23 12.52
N LYS A 150 -1.04 5.32 13.05
CA LYS A 150 -1.34 6.68 12.56
C LYS A 150 -0.98 6.94 11.10
N LEU A 151 0.10 6.35 10.58
CA LEU A 151 0.45 6.49 9.17
C LEU A 151 -0.61 5.83 8.26
N TRP A 152 -1.14 4.67 8.64
CA TRP A 152 -2.22 4.00 7.92
C TRP A 152 -3.55 4.76 8.01
N GLU A 153 -3.83 5.38 9.16
CA GLU A 153 -4.98 6.27 9.33
C GLU A 153 -4.86 7.48 8.38
N LEU A 154 -3.69 8.11 8.31
CA LEU A 154 -3.43 9.27 7.45
C LEU A 154 -3.63 8.92 5.97
N ARG A 155 -2.99 7.86 5.48
CA ARG A 155 -3.14 7.41 4.08
C ARG A 155 -4.60 7.14 3.73
N SER A 156 -5.33 6.45 4.61
CA SER A 156 -6.73 6.12 4.37
C SER A 156 -7.63 7.35 4.41
N ALA A 157 -7.35 8.30 5.31
CA ALA A 157 -8.03 9.59 5.37
C ALA A 157 -7.81 10.42 4.11
N VAL A 158 -6.59 10.41 3.54
CA VAL A 158 -6.29 11.08 2.26
C VAL A 158 -7.11 10.49 1.12
N SER A 159 -7.15 9.15 0.98
CA SER A 159 -7.94 8.51 -0.09
C SER A 159 -9.43 8.84 0.03
N LEU A 160 -9.98 8.83 1.24
CA LEU A 160 -11.39 9.20 1.49
C LEU A 160 -11.66 10.69 1.26
N ALA A 161 -10.77 11.57 1.70
CA ALA A 161 -10.89 13.01 1.50
C ALA A 161 -10.85 13.38 0.01
N ARG A 162 -10.02 12.71 -0.80
CA ARG A 162 -10.00 12.89 -2.27
C ARG A 162 -11.34 12.45 -2.90
N LEU A 163 -11.89 11.32 -2.47
CA LEU A 163 -13.19 10.84 -2.95
C LEU A 163 -14.32 11.83 -2.61
N TRP A 164 -14.39 12.29 -1.37
CA TRP A 164 -15.40 13.26 -0.93
C TRP A 164 -15.24 14.63 -1.60
N HIS A 165 -14.01 15.07 -1.85
CA HIS A 165 -13.78 16.29 -2.61
C HIS A 165 -14.39 16.20 -4.02
N GLY A 166 -14.23 15.06 -4.72
CA GLY A 166 -14.88 14.83 -6.01
C GLY A 166 -16.41 14.74 -5.96
N GLN A 167 -16.99 14.68 -4.77
CA GLN A 167 -18.44 14.68 -4.52
C GLN A 167 -18.92 16.00 -3.88
N ASP A 168 -18.11 17.06 -3.93
CA ASP A 168 -18.37 18.37 -3.32
C ASP A 168 -18.56 18.37 -1.79
N LYS A 169 -18.13 17.30 -1.10
CA LYS A 169 -18.17 17.14 0.37
C LYS A 169 -16.89 17.65 1.03
N VAL A 170 -16.59 18.92 0.80
CA VAL A 170 -15.30 19.53 1.19
C VAL A 170 -15.17 19.64 2.72
N ASP A 171 -16.24 20.00 3.42
CA ASP A 171 -16.19 20.17 4.88
C ASP A 171 -15.97 18.84 5.60
N GLU A 172 -16.58 17.75 5.12
CA GLU A 172 -16.36 16.39 5.62
C GLU A 172 -14.92 15.93 5.36
N ALA A 173 -14.38 16.21 4.17
CA ALA A 173 -13.00 15.89 3.82
C ALA A 173 -12.00 16.59 4.74
N ARG A 174 -12.19 17.89 5.02
CA ARG A 174 -11.36 18.63 5.99
C ARG A 174 -11.51 18.09 7.40
N GLY A 175 -12.75 17.90 7.84
CA GLY A 175 -13.08 17.44 9.19
C GLY A 175 -12.48 16.07 9.51
N LEU A 176 -12.32 15.22 8.48
CA LEU A 176 -11.63 13.95 8.59
C LEU A 176 -10.10 14.08 8.60
N LEU A 177 -9.52 14.78 7.61
CA LEU A 177 -8.08 14.74 7.37
C LEU A 177 -7.28 15.65 8.31
N ALA A 178 -7.80 16.84 8.63
CA ALA A 178 -7.06 17.83 9.41
C ALA A 178 -6.66 17.34 10.82
N PRO A 179 -7.55 16.67 11.60
CA PRO A 179 -7.17 16.13 12.91
C PRO A 179 -6.11 15.02 12.83
N VAL A 180 -6.13 14.22 11.76
CA VAL A 180 -5.15 13.13 11.58
C VAL A 180 -3.79 13.69 11.22
N TYR A 181 -3.73 14.67 10.31
CA TYR A 181 -2.50 15.38 9.97
C TYR A 181 -1.92 16.14 11.18
N GLY A 182 -2.75 16.86 11.92
CA GLY A 182 -2.34 17.63 13.10
C GLY A 182 -1.86 16.79 14.29
N TRP A 183 -2.00 15.46 14.24
CA TRP A 183 -1.41 14.57 15.24
C TRP A 183 0.11 14.43 15.09
N PHE A 184 0.64 14.57 13.87
CA PHE A 184 2.07 14.41 13.60
C PHE A 184 2.85 15.66 14.01
N ASN A 185 3.97 15.45 14.70
CA ASN A 185 4.88 16.53 15.13
C ASN A 185 6.27 16.46 14.44
N GLU A 186 6.50 15.40 13.67
CA GLU A 186 7.75 15.12 12.97
C GLU A 186 7.49 14.35 11.66
N GLY A 187 8.53 14.17 10.84
CA GLY A 187 8.42 13.41 9.59
C GLY A 187 7.77 14.15 8.42
N PHE A 188 7.61 15.47 8.48
CA PHE A 188 7.01 16.29 7.40
C PHE A 188 7.78 16.26 6.07
N ASP A 189 8.96 15.64 6.04
CA ASP A 189 9.74 15.37 4.84
C ASP A 189 9.28 14.11 4.08
N ILE A 190 8.52 13.21 4.72
CA ILE A 190 7.99 12.01 4.05
C ILE A 190 6.86 12.35 3.09
N ARG A 191 6.74 11.53 2.05
CA ARG A 191 5.74 11.68 0.98
C ARG A 191 4.31 11.80 1.52
N ASP A 192 3.93 10.93 2.45
CA ASP A 192 2.57 10.89 2.99
C ASP A 192 2.13 12.21 3.64
N LEU A 193 3.02 12.82 4.44
CA LEU A 193 2.71 14.10 5.10
C LEU A 193 2.72 15.26 4.11
N LYS A 194 3.62 15.26 3.12
CA LYS A 194 3.60 16.25 2.04
C LYS A 194 2.30 16.20 1.23
N GLU A 195 1.86 15.01 0.84
CA GLU A 195 0.62 14.83 0.09
C GLU A 195 -0.62 15.24 0.91
N SER A 196 -0.63 14.90 2.20
CA SER A 196 -1.71 15.27 3.12
C SER A 196 -1.81 16.79 3.29
N LYS A 197 -0.66 17.47 3.46
CA LYS A 197 -0.60 18.93 3.55
C LYS A 197 -1.13 19.60 2.28
N ALA A 198 -0.64 19.18 1.11
CA ALA A 198 -1.07 19.73 -0.16
C ALA A 198 -2.58 19.54 -0.40
N LEU A 199 -3.14 18.40 0.01
CA LEU A 199 -4.57 18.17 -0.07
C LEU A 199 -5.35 19.09 0.87
N LEU A 200 -4.89 19.30 2.10
CA LEU A 200 -5.55 20.22 3.04
C LEU A 200 -5.52 21.67 2.56
N GLU A 201 -4.40 22.13 2.02
CA GLU A 201 -4.28 23.44 1.37
C GLU A 201 -5.28 23.57 0.21
N TYR A 202 -5.39 22.53 -0.64
CA TYR A 202 -6.33 22.51 -1.75
C TYR A 202 -7.80 22.49 -1.29
N LEU A 203 -8.09 21.88 -0.14
CA LEU A 203 -9.42 21.93 0.48
C LEU A 203 -9.74 23.29 1.12
N GLY A 204 -8.80 24.23 1.17
CA GLY A 204 -8.98 25.56 1.79
C GLY A 204 -8.67 25.61 3.28
N VAL A 205 -7.75 24.76 3.76
CA VAL A 205 -7.21 24.85 5.12
C VAL A 205 -5.85 25.57 5.05
N ASP A 206 -5.86 26.88 5.28
CA ASP A 206 -4.69 27.76 5.12
C ASP A 206 -3.69 27.74 6.30
N SER A 207 -3.76 26.78 7.23
CA SER A 207 -2.93 26.81 8.45
C SER A 207 -2.66 25.44 9.06
N PHE A 208 -1.38 25.03 9.04
CA PHE A 208 -0.79 24.00 9.90
C PHE A 208 0.59 24.44 10.37
#